data_AF-A0A2I7NB53-F1
#
_entry.id   AF-A0A2I7NB53-F1
#
_cell.length_a   1.000
_cell.length_b   1.000
_cell.length_c   1.000
_cell.angle_alpha   90.00
_cell.angle_beta   90.00
_cell.angle_gamma   90.00
#
_symmetry.space_group_name_H-M   'P 1'
#
loop_
_entity.id
_entity.type
_entity.pdbx_description
1 polymer ?
#
loop_
_entity_poly.entity_id
_entity_poly.type
_entity_poly.pdbx_seq_one_letter_code
_entity_poly.pdbx_strand_id
1 'polypeptide(L)'
;MSENGLNGHRNNLTSLQWKVGFINSEQKYLTAETFGHKINASGTGLKKRQAWTLEQDPKEEVVYIRSHLGRYLSSDRYGNITGECEEPGRSEKFSIEYNDKGQWAIKNVEHGCYVGGIDNNVIGHNKPPTSTEWWTLQLAIHPQVNLKNVNRKVYARLAAEEGEIQFTEVIPWGQDCLIILKFVEGKYALVTCDNRYLHRDGHLVEELSPETLFTIELKSGQISGLALKDVDGCYLTAVGHTAVMKARNRAITKDELFTIEDSHPQVTFTSHTGRIVSIKQGVDVSANQEEVTDRETFQLEFDKNSKKWAIRTVDNTYWAVASGTSGIQATSKDIKNNCLFDLAWQREGSITIKAFNNYYIYNKATGSLLANSDAISEKEKFRIRLVNRPVLVMKGEFGFVAFKVPGSAKAEYVCNKSVYDLIFLEATERGIYHFKGHNNKYWSIGEDGSLFADSTGPTPFILEFRGQSMFTVKAPDGSFLKGERNGIFKATGKEVNASTLWEF
;
A
#
# COMPACT_ATOMS: atom_id res chain seq x y z
N MET A 1 -8.48 -9.80 -10.89
CA MET A 1 -7.47 -9.41 -9.90
C MET A 1 -7.62 -7.90 -9.68
N SER A 2 -7.59 -7.46 -8.43
CA SER A 2 -7.92 -6.09 -8.03
C SER A 2 -7.00 -5.06 -8.67
N GLU A 3 -7.56 -3.91 -9.05
CA GLU A 3 -6.77 -2.69 -9.23
C GLU A 3 -6.18 -2.27 -7.86
N ASN A 4 -5.05 -2.82 -7.43
CA ASN A 4 -4.23 -2.11 -6.43
C ASN A 4 -3.77 -0.80 -7.11
N GLY A 5 -3.78 0.40 -6.55
CA GLY A 5 -4.40 0.97 -5.37
C GLY A 5 -4.20 2.48 -5.50
N LEU A 6 -5.29 3.22 -5.59
CA LEU A 6 -5.36 4.66 -5.40
C LEU A 6 -6.62 4.83 -4.56
N ASN A 7 -6.48 4.80 -3.24
CA ASN A 7 -7.62 4.98 -2.35
C ASN A 7 -7.87 6.49 -2.21
N GLY A 8 -8.92 6.97 -2.86
CA GLY A 8 -9.12 8.40 -3.05
C GLY A 8 -8.45 8.95 -4.30
N HIS A 9 -8.13 8.14 -5.32
CA HIS A 9 -8.01 8.63 -6.70
C HIS A 9 -8.47 7.56 -7.71
N ARG A 10 -9.10 7.97 -8.81
CA ARG A 10 -9.34 7.10 -9.97
C ARG A 10 -8.92 7.85 -11.21
N ASN A 11 -8.15 7.22 -12.09
CA ASN A 11 -7.80 7.81 -13.37
C ASN A 11 -9.09 8.19 -14.12
N ASN A 12 -9.19 9.48 -14.50
CA ASN A 12 -10.25 10.04 -15.34
C ASN A 12 -11.67 10.12 -14.75
N LEU A 13 -11.86 10.04 -13.43
CA LEU A 13 -13.15 10.32 -12.78
C LEU A 13 -13.00 11.33 -11.63
N THR A 14 -14.00 12.20 -11.49
CA THR A 14 -14.06 13.24 -10.43
C THR A 14 -14.45 12.69 -9.06
N SER A 15 -14.72 11.39 -8.93
CA SER A 15 -15.18 10.74 -7.68
C SER A 15 -14.07 9.91 -7.03
N LEU A 16 -13.91 10.09 -5.72
CA LEU A 16 -13.00 9.30 -4.89
C LEU A 16 -13.55 7.88 -4.70
N GLN A 17 -12.65 6.89 -4.68
CA GLN A 17 -12.99 5.50 -4.42
C GLN A 17 -12.19 4.91 -3.27
N TRP A 18 -12.84 4.15 -2.40
CA TRP A 18 -12.20 3.54 -1.23
C TRP A 18 -12.48 2.05 -1.18
N LYS A 19 -11.43 1.23 -1.14
CA LYS A 19 -11.57 -0.21 -0.93
C LYS A 19 -11.62 -0.53 0.55
N VAL A 20 -12.67 -1.21 0.97
CA VAL A 20 -13.00 -1.47 2.38
C VAL A 20 -13.61 -2.86 2.57
N GLY A 21 -13.62 -3.32 3.82
CA GLY A 21 -14.47 -4.38 4.33
C GLY A 21 -15.31 -3.85 5.49
N PHE A 22 -16.50 -4.42 5.66
CA PHE A 22 -17.40 -4.08 6.76
C PHE A 22 -17.50 -5.26 7.71
N ILE A 23 -17.18 -5.05 8.98
CA ILE A 23 -17.17 -6.07 10.03
C ILE A 23 -18.38 -5.87 10.94
N ASN A 24 -19.22 -6.89 11.12
CA ASN A 24 -20.38 -6.83 12.00
C ASN A 24 -20.01 -7.07 13.48
N SER A 25 -21.01 -7.08 14.36
CA SER A 25 -20.85 -7.34 15.80
C SER A 25 -20.25 -8.71 16.14
N GLU A 26 -20.30 -9.69 15.23
CA GLU A 26 -19.77 -11.04 15.42
C GLU A 26 -18.38 -11.23 14.81
N GLN A 27 -17.70 -10.13 14.46
CA GLN A 27 -16.39 -10.14 13.81
C GLN A 27 -16.39 -10.89 12.47
N LYS A 28 -17.51 -10.80 11.74
CA LYS A 28 -17.67 -11.34 10.39
C LYS A 28 -17.81 -10.22 9.36
N TYR A 29 -17.33 -10.49 8.16
CA TYR A 29 -17.32 -9.55 7.07
C TYR A 29 -18.57 -9.64 6.20
N LEU A 30 -19.12 -8.49 5.84
CA LEU A 30 -20.10 -8.35 4.76
C LEU A 30 -19.51 -8.92 3.48
N THR A 31 -20.22 -9.85 2.86
CA THR A 31 -19.75 -10.70 1.78
C THR A 31 -20.75 -10.68 0.63
N ALA A 32 -20.26 -10.39 -0.57
CA ALA A 32 -21.00 -10.60 -1.80
C ALA A 32 -20.69 -12.01 -2.33
N GLU A 33 -21.70 -12.87 -2.44
CA GLU A 33 -21.52 -14.20 -3.02
C GLU A 33 -21.30 -14.15 -4.52
N THR A 34 -20.48 -15.07 -5.03
CA THR A 34 -20.16 -15.15 -6.46
C THR A 34 -21.38 -15.48 -7.31
N PHE A 35 -22.35 -16.21 -6.74
CA PHE A 35 -23.54 -16.71 -7.44
C PHE A 35 -24.82 -16.29 -6.71
N GLY A 36 -25.86 -16.00 -7.48
CA GLY A 36 -27.19 -15.68 -6.95
C GLY A 36 -27.31 -14.31 -6.29
N HIS A 37 -26.31 -13.44 -6.42
CA HIS A 37 -26.33 -12.04 -6.00
C HIS A 37 -26.69 -11.80 -4.52
N LYS A 38 -26.51 -12.83 -3.69
CA LYS A 38 -26.82 -12.81 -2.26
C LYS A 38 -25.74 -12.09 -1.48
N ILE A 39 -26.17 -11.34 -0.48
CA ILE A 39 -25.33 -10.68 0.49
C ILE A 39 -25.47 -11.39 1.83
N ASN A 40 -24.36 -11.64 2.51
CA ASN A 40 -24.32 -12.24 3.84
C ASN A 40 -23.21 -11.60 4.69
N ALA A 41 -23.14 -11.94 5.96
CA ALA A 41 -22.15 -11.49 6.93
C ALA A 41 -21.46 -12.68 7.60
N SER A 42 -20.93 -13.62 6.80
CA SER A 42 -20.30 -14.86 7.30
C SER A 42 -18.77 -14.91 7.12
N GLY A 43 -18.19 -13.96 6.39
CA GLY A 43 -16.77 -13.96 6.04
C GLY A 43 -15.87 -13.83 7.27
N THR A 44 -14.85 -14.68 7.40
CA THR A 44 -13.92 -14.66 8.56
C THR A 44 -12.65 -13.83 8.33
N GLY A 45 -12.50 -13.24 7.16
CA GLY A 45 -11.34 -12.41 6.82
C GLY A 45 -11.56 -11.63 5.53
N LEU A 46 -10.82 -10.53 5.39
CA LEU A 46 -10.93 -9.61 4.27
C LEU A 46 -10.25 -10.18 3.02
N LYS A 47 -11.02 -10.91 2.21
CA LYS A 47 -10.60 -11.43 0.90
C LYS A 47 -11.43 -10.79 -0.22
N LYS A 48 -11.25 -11.28 -1.45
CA LYS A 48 -11.93 -10.77 -2.64
C LYS A 48 -13.45 -10.59 -2.47
N ARG A 49 -14.16 -11.56 -1.86
CA ARG A 49 -15.63 -11.50 -1.69
C ARG A 49 -16.08 -10.54 -0.60
N GLN A 50 -15.18 -10.19 0.32
CA GLN A 50 -15.41 -9.28 1.45
C GLN A 50 -14.95 -7.85 1.15
N ALA A 51 -14.25 -7.65 0.03
CA ALA A 51 -13.77 -6.35 -0.40
C ALA A 51 -14.86 -5.64 -1.22
N TRP A 52 -15.20 -4.44 -0.75
CA TRP A 52 -16.16 -3.52 -1.34
C TRP A 52 -15.43 -2.25 -1.78
N THR A 53 -15.92 -1.60 -2.82
CA THR A 53 -15.45 -0.30 -3.30
C THR A 53 -16.53 0.74 -3.01
N LEU A 54 -16.23 1.70 -2.15
CA LEU A 54 -17.08 2.85 -1.90
C LEU A 54 -16.80 3.90 -2.96
N GLU A 55 -17.80 4.24 -3.75
CA GLU A 55 -17.71 5.29 -4.76
C GLU A 55 -18.47 6.51 -4.24
N GLN A 56 -17.75 7.61 -4.02
CA GLN A 56 -18.33 8.82 -3.44
C GLN A 56 -19.01 9.65 -4.53
N ASP A 57 -20.24 10.09 -4.28
CA ASP A 57 -20.90 11.02 -5.19
C ASP A 57 -20.19 12.39 -5.15
N PRO A 58 -19.90 13.03 -6.30
CA PRO A 58 -19.20 14.31 -6.34
C PRO A 58 -20.07 15.52 -6.00
N LYS A 59 -21.40 15.35 -5.85
CA LYS A 59 -22.36 16.43 -5.61
C LYS A 59 -23.10 16.23 -4.28
N GLU A 60 -23.55 15.02 -4.01
CA GLU A 60 -24.35 14.66 -2.84
C GLU A 60 -23.49 13.98 -1.76
N GLU A 61 -23.89 14.11 -0.49
CA GLU A 61 -23.21 13.44 0.63
C GLU A 61 -23.67 11.98 0.75
N VAL A 62 -23.41 11.21 -0.31
CA VAL A 62 -23.81 9.80 -0.42
C VAL A 62 -22.68 8.97 -1.01
N VAL A 63 -22.80 7.65 -0.86
CA VAL A 63 -21.87 6.67 -1.41
C VAL A 63 -22.64 5.54 -2.11
N TYR A 64 -21.97 4.95 -3.10
CA TYR A 64 -22.38 3.72 -3.75
C TYR A 64 -21.42 2.61 -3.35
N ILE A 65 -21.93 1.46 -2.95
CA ILE A 65 -21.11 0.36 -2.41
C ILE A 65 -21.03 -0.76 -3.45
N ARG A 66 -19.91 -0.84 -4.17
CA ARG A 66 -19.71 -1.78 -5.28
C ARG A 66 -18.93 -3.02 -4.84
N SER A 67 -19.47 -4.19 -5.12
CA SER A 67 -18.83 -5.48 -4.86
C SER A 67 -17.69 -5.78 -5.83
N HIS A 68 -16.90 -6.81 -5.51
CA HIS A 68 -15.86 -7.34 -6.40
C HIS A 68 -16.35 -7.88 -7.75
N LEU A 69 -17.66 -8.06 -7.93
CA LEU A 69 -18.30 -8.45 -9.19
C LEU A 69 -18.67 -7.24 -10.06
N GLY A 70 -18.41 -6.02 -9.59
CA GLY A 70 -18.83 -4.79 -10.26
C GLY A 70 -20.30 -4.44 -10.05
N ARG A 71 -21.00 -5.12 -9.14
CA ARG A 71 -22.41 -4.89 -8.80
C ARG A 71 -22.57 -4.11 -7.51
N TYR A 72 -23.60 -3.28 -7.43
CA TYR A 72 -23.87 -2.40 -6.29
C TYR A 72 -24.76 -3.07 -5.26
N LEU A 73 -24.47 -2.81 -3.99
CA LEU A 73 -25.39 -3.05 -2.89
C LEU A 73 -26.66 -2.24 -3.14
N SER A 74 -27.82 -2.84 -2.91
CA SER A 74 -29.10 -2.16 -3.06
C SER A 74 -30.05 -2.55 -1.93
N SER A 75 -31.04 -1.69 -1.69
CA SER A 75 -32.19 -2.01 -0.85
C SER A 75 -33.48 -1.75 -1.60
N ASP A 76 -34.45 -2.64 -1.45
CA ASP A 76 -35.82 -2.41 -1.91
C ASP A 76 -36.73 -1.82 -0.81
N ARG A 77 -37.98 -1.52 -1.17
CA ARG A 77 -39.01 -0.97 -0.26
C ARG A 77 -39.42 -1.91 0.88
N TYR A 78 -39.08 -3.20 0.79
CA TYR A 78 -39.41 -4.21 1.80
C TYR A 78 -38.21 -4.49 2.73
N GLY A 79 -37.07 -3.83 2.50
CA GLY A 79 -35.84 -4.04 3.27
C GLY A 79 -35.04 -5.26 2.81
N ASN A 80 -35.27 -5.78 1.60
CA ASN A 80 -34.39 -6.82 1.06
C ASN A 80 -33.10 -6.18 0.56
N ILE A 81 -31.95 -6.75 0.96
CA ILE A 81 -30.63 -6.30 0.53
C ILE A 81 -30.07 -7.25 -0.52
N THR A 82 -29.71 -6.71 -1.70
CA THR A 82 -29.15 -7.50 -2.81
C THR A 82 -27.90 -6.84 -3.39
N GLY A 83 -27.22 -7.58 -4.27
CA GLY A 83 -26.04 -7.12 -5.02
C GLY A 83 -26.19 -7.36 -6.52
N GLU A 84 -27.38 -7.07 -7.07
CA GLU A 84 -27.75 -7.40 -8.46
C GLU A 84 -27.40 -6.30 -9.46
N CYS A 85 -27.56 -5.04 -9.08
CA CYS A 85 -27.50 -3.92 -10.02
C CYS A 85 -26.08 -3.64 -10.51
N GLU A 86 -25.90 -3.49 -11.83
CA GLU A 86 -24.60 -3.15 -12.45
C GLU A 86 -24.35 -1.64 -12.54
N GLU A 87 -25.40 -0.84 -12.34
CA GLU A 87 -25.36 0.63 -12.40
C GLU A 87 -25.93 1.24 -11.12
N PRO A 88 -25.42 2.41 -10.69
CA PRO A 88 -25.93 3.12 -9.52
C PRO A 88 -27.31 3.75 -9.81
N GLY A 89 -28.30 3.49 -8.95
CA GLY A 89 -29.64 4.06 -8.99
C GLY A 89 -30.08 4.67 -7.64
N ARG A 90 -31.40 4.78 -7.44
CA ARG A 90 -31.99 5.30 -6.19
C ARG A 90 -31.85 4.31 -5.03
N SER A 91 -32.04 3.02 -5.32
CA SER A 91 -31.96 1.93 -4.35
C SER A 91 -30.52 1.58 -3.95
N GLU A 92 -29.53 2.05 -4.71
CA GLU A 92 -28.10 1.84 -4.47
C GLU A 92 -27.43 3.02 -3.76
N LYS A 93 -28.20 4.07 -3.45
CA LYS A 93 -27.72 5.31 -2.82
C LYS A 93 -27.76 5.18 -1.29
N PHE A 94 -26.61 5.32 -0.64
CA PHE A 94 -26.49 5.21 0.81
C PHE A 94 -25.87 6.46 1.45
N SER A 95 -26.38 6.85 2.62
CA SER A 95 -25.73 7.79 3.54
C SER A 95 -25.07 7.01 4.68
N ILE A 96 -23.98 7.54 5.23
CA ILE A 96 -23.25 6.94 6.35
C ILE A 96 -23.48 7.78 7.61
N GLU A 97 -23.88 7.12 8.69
CA GLU A 97 -23.98 7.71 10.03
C GLU A 97 -22.91 7.08 10.94
N TYR A 98 -22.35 7.85 11.87
CA TYR A 98 -21.25 7.42 12.75
C TYR A 98 -21.68 7.43 14.22
N ASN A 99 -21.27 6.42 14.99
CA ASN A 99 -21.42 6.42 16.44
C ASN A 99 -20.12 6.86 17.17
N ASP A 100 -20.20 6.99 18.50
CA ASP A 100 -19.07 7.40 19.34
C ASP A 100 -17.89 6.42 19.32
N LYS A 101 -18.12 5.17 18.90
CA LYS A 101 -17.07 4.15 18.73
C LYS A 101 -16.41 4.20 17.34
N GLY A 102 -16.89 5.07 16.44
CA GLY A 102 -16.44 5.14 15.05
C GLY A 102 -16.98 4.04 14.15
N GLN A 103 -18.04 3.34 14.57
CA GLN A 103 -18.75 2.38 13.73
C GLN A 103 -19.74 3.10 12.81
N TRP A 104 -20.05 2.45 11.71
CA TRP A 104 -20.82 2.99 10.59
C TRP A 104 -22.20 2.34 10.54
N ALA A 105 -23.25 3.15 10.46
CA ALA A 105 -24.57 2.70 10.05
C ALA A 105 -24.78 3.09 8.58
N ILE A 106 -25.05 2.10 7.75
CA ILE A 106 -25.20 2.26 6.29
C ILE A 106 -26.69 2.38 5.99
N LYS A 107 -27.17 3.58 5.67
CA LYS A 107 -28.59 3.86 5.50
C LYS A 107 -28.94 4.08 4.04
N ASN A 108 -29.91 3.34 3.53
CA ASN A 108 -30.45 3.59 2.20
C ASN A 108 -31.22 4.92 2.19
N VAL A 109 -30.93 5.78 1.22
CA VAL A 109 -31.51 7.14 1.17
C VAL A 109 -32.98 7.12 0.74
N GLU A 110 -33.36 6.23 -0.18
CA GLU A 110 -34.72 6.16 -0.73
C GLU A 110 -35.73 5.57 0.29
N HIS A 111 -35.33 4.51 0.98
CA HIS A 111 -36.22 3.72 1.85
C HIS A 111 -35.98 3.97 3.35
N GLY A 112 -34.88 4.62 3.72
CA GLY A 112 -34.56 4.96 5.12
C GLY A 112 -34.14 3.78 6.00
N CYS A 113 -33.92 2.60 5.41
CA CYS A 113 -33.51 1.40 6.14
C CYS A 113 -31.99 1.34 6.34
N TYR A 114 -31.56 0.83 7.49
CA TYR A 114 -30.17 0.53 7.79
C TYR A 114 -29.81 -0.90 7.41
N VAL A 115 -28.72 -1.08 6.67
CA VAL A 115 -28.19 -2.40 6.34
C VAL A 115 -27.60 -3.03 7.59
N GLY A 116 -28.15 -4.17 8.02
CA GLY A 116 -27.67 -4.89 9.19
C GLY A 116 -27.90 -6.39 9.08
N GLY A 117 -27.21 -7.16 9.90
CA GLY A 117 -27.44 -8.59 9.98
C GLY A 117 -26.24 -9.44 10.38
N ILE A 118 -26.54 -10.72 10.58
CA ILE A 118 -25.60 -11.79 10.94
C ILE A 118 -25.78 -12.97 10.00
N ASP A 119 -24.71 -13.73 9.77
CA ASP A 119 -24.69 -14.90 8.88
C ASP A 119 -25.41 -14.62 7.55
N ASN A 120 -26.43 -15.42 7.20
CA ASN A 120 -27.14 -15.31 5.92
C ASN A 120 -28.30 -14.31 5.94
N ASN A 121 -28.52 -13.61 7.06
CA ASN A 121 -29.67 -12.72 7.25
C ASN A 121 -29.24 -11.26 7.28
N VAL A 122 -28.70 -10.78 6.15
CA VAL A 122 -28.44 -9.35 5.95
C VAL A 122 -29.66 -8.70 5.32
N ILE A 123 -30.31 -7.80 6.04
CA ILE A 123 -31.55 -7.14 5.65
C ILE A 123 -31.52 -5.64 6.02
N GLY A 124 -32.49 -4.89 5.50
CA GLY A 124 -32.70 -3.48 5.79
C GLY A 124 -33.67 -3.30 6.96
N HIS A 125 -33.24 -2.58 7.99
CA HIS A 125 -34.03 -2.30 9.19
C HIS A 125 -34.49 -0.83 9.23
N ASN A 126 -35.81 -0.59 9.33
CA ASN A 126 -36.40 0.76 9.39
C ASN A 126 -36.43 1.37 10.80
N LYS A 127 -35.69 0.78 11.75
CA LYS A 127 -35.57 1.24 13.14
C LYS A 127 -34.17 1.82 13.38
N PRO A 128 -33.98 2.63 14.43
CA PRO A 128 -32.64 3.10 14.80
C PRO A 128 -31.63 1.94 14.92
N PRO A 129 -30.36 2.13 14.50
CA PRO A 129 -29.35 1.07 14.50
C PRO A 129 -29.15 0.42 15.87
N THR A 130 -29.16 -0.91 15.89
CA THR A 130 -28.74 -1.73 17.03
C THR A 130 -27.38 -2.37 16.74
N SER A 131 -26.93 -3.32 17.57
CA SER A 131 -25.61 -3.94 17.40
C SER A 131 -25.38 -4.58 16.03
N THR A 132 -26.44 -5.03 15.34
CA THR A 132 -26.35 -5.71 14.04
C THR A 132 -26.27 -4.76 12.85
N GLU A 133 -26.58 -3.47 13.03
CA GLU A 133 -26.53 -2.43 11.99
C GLU A 133 -25.26 -1.56 12.08
N TRP A 134 -24.49 -1.70 13.16
CA TRP A 134 -23.20 -1.02 13.34
C TRP A 134 -22.06 -1.84 12.76
N TRP A 135 -21.45 -1.33 11.70
CA TRP A 135 -20.32 -1.94 11.02
C TRP A 135 -19.01 -1.26 11.40
N THR A 136 -17.98 -2.05 11.70
CA THR A 136 -16.62 -1.56 11.80
C THR A 136 -15.97 -1.58 10.42
N LEU A 137 -15.45 -0.44 9.98
CA LEU A 137 -14.76 -0.32 8.70
C LEU A 137 -13.32 -0.79 8.81
N GLN A 138 -12.87 -1.59 7.85
CA GLN A 138 -11.45 -1.89 7.65
C GLN A 138 -11.06 -1.59 6.19
N LEU A 139 -10.05 -0.75 5.97
CA LEU A 139 -9.47 -0.51 4.66
C LEU A 139 -8.91 -1.80 4.05
N ALA A 140 -9.26 -2.05 2.78
CA ALA A 140 -8.85 -3.22 2.00
C ALA A 140 -7.68 -2.88 1.05
N ILE A 141 -6.64 -2.27 1.60
CA ILE A 141 -5.39 -1.91 0.91
C ILE A 141 -4.18 -2.47 1.65
N HIS A 142 -3.01 -2.41 1.02
CA HIS A 142 -1.77 -2.61 1.75
C HIS A 142 -1.59 -1.47 2.79
N PRO A 143 -1.15 -1.75 4.03
CA PRO A 143 -1.08 -0.72 5.07
C PRO A 143 0.05 0.30 4.87
N GLN A 144 1.02 0.03 4.00
CA GLN A 144 2.14 0.92 3.70
C GLN A 144 1.77 1.88 2.57
N VAL A 145 1.55 3.15 2.91
CA VAL A 145 0.92 4.14 2.05
C VAL A 145 1.64 5.49 2.10
N ASN A 146 1.28 6.35 1.16
CA ASN A 146 1.53 7.78 1.25
C ASN A 146 0.21 8.50 1.54
N LEU A 147 0.22 9.40 2.53
CA LEU A 147 -0.95 10.15 2.96
C LEU A 147 -0.86 11.59 2.46
N LYS A 148 -1.89 12.08 1.76
CA LYS A 148 -1.92 13.43 1.19
C LYS A 148 -3.04 14.24 1.79
N ASN A 149 -2.75 15.48 2.19
CA ASN A 149 -3.79 16.42 2.62
C ASN A 149 -4.52 17.04 1.41
N VAL A 150 -5.85 17.03 1.44
CA VAL A 150 -6.70 17.50 0.33
C VAL A 150 -6.57 19.00 0.10
N ASN A 151 -6.57 19.81 1.16
CA ASN A 151 -6.49 21.27 1.02
C ASN A 151 -5.09 21.73 0.58
N ARG A 152 -4.06 21.28 1.30
CA ARG A 152 -2.67 21.72 1.09
C ARG A 152 -2.01 21.06 -0.13
N LYS A 153 -2.55 19.93 -0.62
CA LYS A 153 -2.06 19.18 -1.80
C LYS A 153 -0.62 18.68 -1.66
N VAL A 154 -0.21 18.40 -0.43
CA VAL A 154 1.12 17.92 -0.04
C VAL A 154 0.98 16.65 0.80
N TYR A 155 2.05 15.89 0.88
CA TYR A 155 2.14 14.58 1.50
C TYR A 155 2.73 14.68 2.90
N ALA A 156 2.28 13.76 3.76
CA ALA A 156 2.83 13.53 5.08
C ALA A 156 4.24 12.97 4.98
N ARG A 157 5.16 13.51 5.77
CA ARG A 157 6.49 12.97 6.00
C ARG A 157 6.85 13.00 7.48
N LEU A 158 7.73 12.09 7.88
CA LEU A 158 8.41 12.11 9.17
C LEU A 158 9.40 13.28 9.22
N ALA A 159 9.20 14.18 10.17
CA ALA A 159 10.17 15.19 10.59
C ALA A 159 10.89 14.63 11.82
N ALA A 160 11.98 13.87 11.58
CA ALA A 160 12.58 13.00 12.58
C ALA A 160 13.20 13.77 13.77
N GLU A 161 13.80 14.93 13.50
CA GLU A 161 14.45 15.79 14.50
C GLU A 161 13.42 16.43 15.44
N GLU A 162 12.26 16.82 14.90
CA GLU A 162 11.15 17.39 15.66
C GLU A 162 10.29 16.31 16.33
N GLY A 163 10.36 15.06 15.84
CA GLY A 163 9.51 13.98 16.33
C GLY A 163 8.04 14.17 15.96
N GLU A 164 7.78 14.62 14.74
CA GLU A 164 6.45 14.98 14.23
C GLU A 164 6.18 14.37 12.85
N ILE A 165 4.91 14.36 12.44
CA ILE A 165 4.52 14.17 11.03
C ILE A 165 4.13 15.53 10.46
N GLN A 166 4.73 15.93 9.34
CA GLN A 166 4.51 17.22 8.70
C GLN A 166 3.99 17.06 7.27
N PHE A 167 3.13 17.98 6.84
CA PHE A 167 2.60 18.05 5.47
C PHE A 167 3.38 19.08 4.66
N THR A 168 4.58 18.72 4.23
CA THR A 168 5.52 19.63 3.54
C THR A 168 5.98 19.13 2.17
N GLU A 169 5.74 17.86 1.83
CA GLU A 169 6.23 17.27 0.59
C GLU A 169 5.26 17.40 -0.58
N VAL A 170 5.74 17.89 -1.71
CA VAL A 170 4.90 17.97 -2.93
C VAL A 170 4.79 16.62 -3.61
N ILE A 171 5.79 15.76 -3.44
CA ILE A 171 5.90 14.43 -4.02
C ILE A 171 6.38 13.50 -2.90
N PRO A 172 5.77 12.32 -2.68
CA PRO A 172 6.12 11.46 -1.55
C PRO A 172 7.42 10.68 -1.82
N TRP A 173 8.57 11.34 -1.70
CA TRP A 173 9.90 10.78 -1.97
C TRP A 173 10.61 10.38 -0.68
N GLY A 174 11.44 9.35 -0.75
CA GLY A 174 12.21 8.86 0.39
C GLY A 174 11.43 7.98 1.36
N GLN A 175 12.14 7.53 2.40
CA GLN A 175 11.60 6.64 3.42
C GLN A 175 10.74 7.36 4.47
N ASP A 176 10.93 8.67 4.63
CA ASP A 176 10.21 9.51 5.58
C ASP A 176 8.77 9.78 5.15
N CYS A 177 8.46 9.70 3.86
CA CYS A 177 7.08 9.78 3.35
C CYS A 177 6.25 8.48 3.56
N LEU A 178 6.86 7.41 4.07
CA LEU A 178 6.18 6.14 4.34
C LEU A 178 5.34 6.24 5.62
N ILE A 179 4.03 6.09 5.48
CA ILE A 179 3.10 5.94 6.60
C ILE A 179 2.55 4.52 6.62
N ILE A 180 2.52 3.90 7.79
CA ILE A 180 1.99 2.54 7.99
C ILE A 180 0.70 2.63 8.80
N LEU A 181 -0.41 2.17 8.22
CA LEU A 181 -1.73 2.20 8.83
C LEU A 181 -1.99 0.92 9.62
N LYS A 182 -1.86 1.00 10.96
CA LYS A 182 -2.05 -0.13 11.88
C LYS A 182 -3.48 -0.21 12.36
N PHE A 183 -4.20 -1.24 11.89
CA PHE A 183 -5.56 -1.52 12.33
C PHE A 183 -5.56 -2.17 13.72
N VAL A 184 -6.23 -1.53 14.68
CA VAL A 184 -6.34 -1.98 16.06
C VAL A 184 -7.80 -1.83 16.49
N GLU A 185 -8.49 -2.96 16.70
CA GLU A 185 -9.84 -3.00 17.27
C GLU A 185 -10.86 -2.03 16.63
N GLY A 186 -10.83 -1.90 15.30
CA GLY A 186 -11.73 -1.00 14.56
C GLY A 186 -11.24 0.43 14.41
N LYS A 187 -10.05 0.75 14.92
CA LYS A 187 -9.37 2.04 14.79
C LYS A 187 -8.06 1.87 14.04
N TYR A 188 -7.42 2.99 13.73
CA TYR A 188 -6.14 3.05 13.05
C TYR A 188 -5.13 3.85 13.87
N ALA A 189 -3.93 3.31 14.02
CA ALA A 189 -2.76 4.09 14.39
C ALA A 189 -1.94 4.42 13.14
N LEU A 190 -1.37 5.62 13.11
CA LEU A 190 -0.45 6.04 12.05
C LEU A 190 0.98 5.82 12.57
N VAL A 191 1.71 4.94 11.90
CA VAL A 191 3.07 4.54 12.29
C VAL A 191 4.06 5.05 11.26
N THR A 192 5.12 5.71 11.73
CA THR A 192 6.21 6.23 10.88
C THR A 192 7.24 5.14 10.59
N CYS A 193 8.13 5.39 9.62
CA CYS A 193 9.14 4.43 9.20
C CYS A 193 10.18 4.06 10.27
N ASP A 194 10.27 4.86 11.34
CA ASP A 194 11.08 4.61 12.54
C ASP A 194 10.29 3.94 13.68
N ASN A 195 9.10 3.38 13.39
CA ASN A 195 8.27 2.61 14.31
C ASN A 195 7.74 3.41 15.51
N ARG A 196 7.46 4.70 15.33
CA ARG A 196 6.72 5.53 16.31
C ARG A 196 5.28 5.75 15.86
N TYR A 197 4.39 5.97 16.83
CA TYR A 197 2.97 6.20 16.65
C TYR A 197 2.67 7.69 16.72
N LEU A 198 1.81 8.19 15.83
CA LEU A 198 1.27 9.55 15.93
C LEU A 198 0.33 9.64 17.14
N HIS A 199 0.70 10.48 18.11
CA HIS A 199 -0.18 10.89 19.18
C HIS A 199 -1.06 12.06 18.70
N ARG A 200 -2.30 12.14 19.22
CA ARG A 200 -3.30 13.15 18.82
C ARG A 200 -2.85 14.61 18.98
N ASP A 201 -1.87 14.91 19.83
CA ASP A 201 -1.36 16.27 20.04
C ASP A 201 -0.34 16.71 18.97
N GLY A 202 0.17 15.77 18.17
CA GLY A 202 1.10 15.97 17.06
C GLY A 202 2.48 15.35 17.25
N HIS A 203 2.81 14.88 18.46
CA HIS A 203 4.11 14.25 18.72
C HIS A 203 4.10 12.75 18.37
N LEU A 204 5.29 12.20 18.16
CA LEU A 204 5.50 10.77 17.96
C LEU A 204 5.91 10.07 19.26
N VAL A 205 5.23 8.96 19.57
CA VAL A 205 5.44 8.15 20.78
C VAL A 205 5.78 6.70 20.45
N GLU A 206 6.45 5.99 21.35
CA GLU A 206 6.89 4.60 21.10
C GLU A 206 5.80 3.55 21.37
N GLU A 207 4.82 3.87 22.21
CA GLU A 207 3.79 2.94 22.64
C GLU A 207 2.43 3.29 22.08
N LEU A 208 1.63 2.25 21.84
CA LEU A 208 0.25 2.40 21.44
C LEU A 208 -0.60 2.76 22.65
N SER A 209 -1.41 3.82 22.52
CA SER A 209 -2.38 4.24 23.54
C SER A 209 -3.72 4.66 22.89
N PRO A 210 -4.80 4.83 23.66
CA PRO A 210 -6.05 5.40 23.14
C PRO A 210 -5.88 6.72 22.38
N GLU A 211 -4.90 7.52 22.75
CA GLU A 211 -4.57 8.83 22.17
C GLU A 211 -3.81 8.73 20.84
N THR A 212 -3.36 7.53 20.46
CA THR A 212 -2.73 7.24 19.16
C THR A 212 -3.67 6.56 18.17
N LEU A 213 -4.94 6.36 18.56
CA LEU A 213 -5.93 5.63 17.80
C LEU A 213 -6.99 6.56 17.21
N PHE A 214 -7.23 6.42 15.91
CA PHE A 214 -8.14 7.24 15.14
C PHE A 214 -9.20 6.40 14.44
N THR A 215 -10.45 6.84 14.46
CA THR A 215 -11.54 6.25 13.68
C THR A 215 -11.62 6.92 12.30
N ILE A 216 -12.03 6.16 11.28
CA ILE A 216 -12.19 6.68 9.93
C ILE A 216 -13.62 7.17 9.71
N GLU A 217 -13.76 8.38 9.19
CA GLU A 217 -15.00 8.92 8.65
C GLU A 217 -14.79 9.37 7.20
N LEU A 218 -15.79 9.17 6.35
CA LEU A 218 -15.80 9.66 4.98
C LEU A 218 -16.69 10.89 4.85
N LYS A 219 -16.20 11.87 4.10
CA LYS A 219 -16.99 12.99 3.59
C LYS A 219 -17.17 12.83 2.09
N SER A 220 -18.41 12.85 1.60
CA SER A 220 -18.78 12.82 0.17
C SER A 220 -19.35 14.17 -0.28
N GLY A 221 -19.52 14.35 -1.60
CA GLY A 221 -20.03 15.57 -2.21
C GLY A 221 -18.92 16.46 -2.77
N GLN A 222 -19.18 17.77 -2.83
CA GLN A 222 -18.24 18.77 -3.40
C GLN A 222 -16.87 18.78 -2.72
N ILE A 223 -16.85 18.41 -1.44
CA ILE A 223 -15.64 18.29 -0.63
C ILE A 223 -15.62 16.84 -0.17
N SER A 224 -14.71 16.05 -0.74
CA SER A 224 -14.63 14.63 -0.46
C SER A 224 -13.25 14.19 -0.02
N GLY A 225 -13.21 13.14 0.82
CA GLY A 225 -11.99 12.56 1.35
C GLY A 225 -12.25 11.72 2.58
N LEU A 226 -11.16 11.29 3.19
CA LEU A 226 -11.15 10.55 4.44
C LEU A 226 -10.69 11.47 5.58
N ALA A 227 -11.39 11.42 6.71
CA ALA A 227 -11.01 12.10 7.95
C ALA A 227 -10.66 11.06 9.03
N LEU A 228 -9.75 11.44 9.93
CA LEU A 228 -9.27 10.62 11.04
C LEU A 228 -9.63 11.31 12.35
N LYS A 229 -10.51 10.71 13.14
CA LYS A 229 -11.06 11.29 14.38
C LYS A 229 -10.45 10.64 15.61
N ASP A 230 -9.96 11.45 16.55
CA ASP A 230 -9.35 11.00 17.80
C ASP A 230 -10.40 10.60 18.86
N VAL A 231 -9.91 10.22 20.04
CA VAL A 231 -10.72 9.81 21.20
C VAL A 231 -11.62 10.91 21.77
N ASP A 232 -11.31 12.19 21.57
CA ASP A 232 -12.12 13.32 22.05
C ASP A 232 -13.11 13.83 20.99
N GLY A 233 -13.14 13.22 19.80
CA GLY A 233 -13.97 13.67 18.68
C GLY A 233 -13.36 14.83 17.89
N CYS A 234 -12.05 15.05 17.96
CA CYS A 234 -11.33 16.00 17.13
C CYS A 234 -10.68 15.29 15.93
N TYR A 235 -10.67 15.93 14.77
CA TYR A 235 -10.09 15.41 13.53
C TYR A 235 -8.64 15.85 13.36
N LEU A 236 -7.82 14.94 12.83
CA LEU A 236 -6.46 15.23 12.38
C LEU A 236 -6.50 16.27 11.25
N THR A 237 -5.60 17.24 11.34
CA THR A 237 -5.44 18.33 10.38
C THR A 237 -3.98 18.78 10.35
N ALA A 238 -3.63 19.64 9.40
CA ALA A 238 -2.27 20.15 9.21
C ALA A 238 -2.12 21.56 9.80
N VAL A 239 -1.47 21.68 10.96
CA VAL A 239 -1.46 22.90 11.79
C VAL A 239 -0.15 23.68 11.67
N GLY A 240 -0.27 25.01 11.60
CA GLY A 240 0.88 25.91 11.63
C GLY A 240 1.60 26.01 10.30
N HIS A 241 2.78 26.65 10.35
CA HIS A 241 3.61 26.92 9.18
C HIS A 241 4.35 25.67 8.68
N THR A 242 4.80 24.80 9.60
CA THR A 242 5.35 23.46 9.30
C THR A 242 4.28 22.41 9.02
N ALA A 243 3.00 22.77 9.11
CA ALA A 243 1.88 21.89 8.77
C ALA A 243 1.87 20.56 9.55
N VAL A 244 2.15 20.63 10.85
CA VAL A 244 2.18 19.47 11.77
C VAL A 244 0.83 18.77 11.80
N MET A 245 0.83 17.45 11.63
CA MET A 245 -0.36 16.62 11.70
C MET A 245 -0.80 16.46 13.16
N LYS A 246 -1.95 17.01 13.55
CA LYS A 246 -2.51 16.83 14.89
C LYS A 246 -4.02 16.97 14.93
N ALA A 247 -4.65 16.43 15.97
CA ALA A 247 -6.08 16.54 16.19
C ALA A 247 -6.41 17.93 16.75
N ARG A 248 -7.37 18.63 16.13
CA ARG A 248 -7.69 20.01 16.54
C ARG A 248 -9.16 20.38 16.43
N ASN A 249 -9.78 20.07 15.29
CA ASN A 249 -11.09 20.60 14.94
C ASN A 249 -12.17 19.54 15.16
N ARG A 250 -13.38 19.93 15.59
CA ARG A 250 -14.53 19.01 15.77
C ARG A 250 -15.43 18.92 14.54
N ALA A 251 -15.08 19.62 13.46
CA ALA A 251 -15.81 19.63 12.20
C ALA A 251 -14.85 19.32 11.06
N ILE A 252 -15.34 18.57 10.08
CA ILE A 252 -14.59 18.22 8.88
C ILE A 252 -14.71 19.37 7.87
N THR A 253 -13.59 20.00 7.55
CA THR A 253 -13.43 20.88 6.39
C THR A 253 -12.42 20.27 5.40
N LYS A 254 -12.02 20.99 4.35
CA LYS A 254 -10.98 20.51 3.44
C LYS A 254 -9.64 20.23 4.16
N ASP A 255 -9.37 20.92 5.26
CA ASP A 255 -8.12 20.79 6.01
C ASP A 255 -8.00 19.44 6.74
N GLU A 256 -9.13 18.84 7.13
CA GLU A 256 -9.21 17.56 7.85
C GLU A 256 -9.31 16.35 6.93
N LEU A 257 -9.27 16.56 5.61
CA LEU A 257 -9.46 15.51 4.62
C LEU A 257 -8.15 15.05 4.00
N PHE A 258 -8.04 13.74 3.82
CA PHE A 258 -6.87 13.07 3.26
C PHE A 258 -7.25 12.10 2.13
N THR A 259 -6.30 11.88 1.23
CA THR A 259 -6.30 10.78 0.25
C THR A 259 -5.15 9.83 0.53
N ILE A 260 -5.29 8.56 0.16
CA ILE A 260 -4.32 7.50 0.44
C ILE A 260 -3.81 6.91 -0.88
N GLU A 261 -2.51 7.00 -1.09
CA GLU A 261 -1.85 6.47 -2.30
C GLU A 261 -0.99 5.26 -1.92
N ASP A 262 -0.92 4.27 -2.81
CA ASP A 262 0.00 3.15 -2.63
C ASP A 262 1.44 3.67 -2.62
N SER A 263 2.24 3.24 -1.64
CA SER A 263 3.66 3.59 -1.64
C SER A 263 4.40 2.70 -2.64
N HIS A 264 4.73 3.23 -3.81
CA HIS A 264 5.51 2.50 -4.82
C HIS A 264 6.94 2.20 -4.35
N PRO A 265 7.60 1.14 -4.83
CA PRO A 265 9.02 0.91 -4.55
C PRO A 265 9.87 2.06 -5.09
N GLN A 266 10.64 2.67 -4.22
CA GLN A 266 11.68 3.64 -4.57
C GLN A 266 13.04 2.99 -4.38
N VAL A 267 13.86 3.04 -5.41
CA VAL A 267 15.09 2.27 -5.50
C VAL A 267 16.27 3.08 -5.99
N THR A 268 17.46 2.61 -5.70
CA THR A 268 18.69 3.03 -6.39
C THR A 268 19.13 1.96 -7.38
N PHE A 269 19.80 2.36 -8.45
CA PHE A 269 20.46 1.45 -9.37
C PHE A 269 21.98 1.61 -9.26
N THR A 270 22.68 0.51 -9.00
CA THR A 270 24.15 0.47 -8.94
C THR A 270 24.67 -0.28 -10.15
N SER A 271 25.50 0.37 -10.96
CA SER A 271 26.13 -0.23 -12.14
C SER A 271 27.20 -1.26 -11.78
N HIS A 272 27.67 -2.01 -12.78
CA HIS A 272 28.81 -2.93 -12.65
C HIS A 272 30.11 -2.29 -12.11
N THR A 273 30.26 -0.98 -12.23
CA THR A 273 31.41 -0.23 -11.70
C THR A 273 31.29 0.12 -10.22
N GLY A 274 30.18 -0.24 -9.57
CA GLY A 274 29.84 0.17 -8.21
C GLY A 274 29.27 1.58 -8.10
N ARG A 275 29.21 2.33 -9.21
CA ARG A 275 28.64 3.69 -9.24
C ARG A 275 27.13 3.69 -9.29
N ILE A 276 26.53 4.61 -8.55
CA ILE A 276 25.09 4.80 -8.42
C ILE A 276 24.59 5.70 -9.56
N VAL A 277 23.45 5.30 -10.14
CA VAL A 277 22.76 6.04 -11.19
C VAL A 277 22.12 7.30 -10.62
N SER A 278 22.22 8.41 -11.34
CA SER A 278 21.83 9.75 -10.91
C SER A 278 21.32 10.61 -12.07
N ILE A 279 20.48 11.59 -11.72
CA ILE A 279 20.07 12.72 -12.58
C ILE A 279 20.72 14.05 -12.20
N LYS A 280 21.78 14.04 -11.38
CA LYS A 280 22.43 15.26 -10.88
C LYS A 280 23.20 16.05 -11.95
N GLN A 281 23.66 15.38 -12.99
CA GLN A 281 24.55 15.95 -14.01
C GLN A 281 23.83 16.61 -15.18
N GLY A 282 22.51 16.75 -15.11
CA GLY A 282 21.70 17.40 -16.13
C GLY A 282 20.64 16.46 -16.69
N VAL A 283 20.42 16.54 -18.00
CA VAL A 283 19.32 15.85 -18.69
C VAL A 283 19.56 14.34 -18.82
N ASP A 284 20.82 13.95 -19.03
CA ASP A 284 21.20 12.56 -19.23
C ASP A 284 21.34 11.83 -17.88
N VAL A 285 20.79 10.62 -17.83
CA VAL A 285 20.94 9.73 -16.69
C VAL A 285 22.32 9.08 -16.72
N SER A 286 23.02 9.08 -15.58
CA SER A 286 24.42 8.65 -15.53
C SER A 286 24.78 7.93 -14.22
N ALA A 287 25.62 6.89 -14.33
CA ALA A 287 26.14 6.12 -13.19
C ALA A 287 27.53 6.62 -12.77
N ASN A 288 27.58 7.52 -11.79
CA ASN A 288 28.82 8.17 -11.35
C ASN A 288 28.80 8.70 -9.91
N GLN A 289 27.71 8.48 -9.16
CA GLN A 289 27.64 8.89 -7.76
C GLN A 289 28.07 7.75 -6.83
N GLU A 290 28.47 8.10 -5.60
CA GLU A 290 28.79 7.17 -4.52
C GLU A 290 27.78 7.26 -3.36
N GLU A 291 27.11 8.41 -3.24
CA GLU A 291 26.13 8.67 -2.20
C GLU A 291 24.72 8.68 -2.78
N VAL A 292 23.74 8.42 -1.91
CA VAL A 292 22.34 8.38 -2.27
C VAL A 292 21.63 9.60 -1.71
N THR A 293 21.12 10.42 -2.61
CA THR A 293 20.17 11.49 -2.32
C THR A 293 18.86 11.22 -3.08
N ASP A 294 17.94 12.17 -3.07
CA ASP A 294 16.72 12.09 -3.88
C ASP A 294 17.00 11.96 -5.38
N ARG A 295 18.15 12.46 -5.85
CA ARG A 295 18.58 12.46 -7.27
C ARG A 295 19.10 11.11 -7.74
N GLU A 296 19.39 10.18 -6.82
CA GLU A 296 19.80 8.79 -7.08
C GLU A 296 18.70 7.78 -6.75
N THR A 297 17.61 8.28 -6.15
CA THR A 297 16.41 7.49 -5.84
C THR A 297 15.45 7.60 -7.01
N PHE A 298 14.83 6.48 -7.39
CA PHE A 298 13.89 6.39 -8.50
C PHE A 298 12.68 5.54 -8.12
N GLN A 299 11.49 5.98 -8.47
CA GLN A 299 10.26 5.23 -8.22
C GLN A 299 9.96 4.29 -9.40
N LEU A 300 9.72 3.01 -9.12
CA LEU A 300 9.32 2.04 -10.15
C LEU A 300 7.79 1.95 -10.23
N GLU A 301 7.23 2.33 -11.38
CA GLU A 301 5.80 2.31 -11.65
C GLU A 301 5.51 1.22 -12.69
N PHE A 302 4.79 0.16 -12.30
CA PHE A 302 4.47 -0.94 -13.19
C PHE A 302 3.20 -0.67 -13.99
N ASP A 303 3.31 -0.65 -15.32
CA ASP A 303 2.17 -0.56 -16.22
C ASP A 303 1.55 -1.95 -16.44
N LYS A 304 0.31 -2.12 -15.99
CA LYS A 304 -0.42 -3.40 -16.07
C LYS A 304 -0.73 -3.83 -17.50
N ASN A 305 -0.85 -2.89 -18.42
CA ASN A 305 -1.26 -3.15 -19.80
C ASN A 305 -0.09 -3.71 -20.60
N SER A 306 1.04 -3.01 -20.60
CA SER A 306 2.26 -3.42 -21.30
C SER A 306 3.10 -4.45 -20.53
N LYS A 307 2.87 -4.61 -19.22
CA LYS A 307 3.70 -5.40 -18.29
C LYS A 307 5.14 -4.87 -18.17
N LYS A 308 5.33 -3.57 -18.37
CA LYS A 308 6.63 -2.88 -18.31
C LYS A 308 6.68 -1.88 -17.17
N TRP A 309 7.88 -1.38 -16.91
CA TRP A 309 8.14 -0.41 -15.86
C TRP A 309 8.43 0.97 -16.44
N ALA A 310 7.83 2.00 -15.85
CA ALA A 310 8.31 3.35 -15.94
C ALA A 310 9.18 3.66 -14.70
N ILE A 311 10.22 4.47 -14.90
CA ILE A 311 11.17 4.83 -13.84
C ILE A 311 11.06 6.35 -13.64
N ARG A 312 10.45 6.77 -12.54
CA ARG A 312 10.16 8.16 -12.21
C ARG A 312 11.26 8.75 -11.33
N THR A 313 11.46 10.07 -11.41
CA THR A 313 12.44 10.84 -10.65
C THR A 313 11.76 11.78 -9.65
N VAL A 314 12.57 12.34 -8.73
CA VAL A 314 12.13 13.36 -7.76
C VAL A 314 11.58 14.63 -8.44
N ASP A 315 12.03 14.94 -9.67
CA ASP A 315 11.53 16.10 -10.44
C ASP A 315 10.17 15.83 -11.11
N ASN A 316 9.52 14.70 -10.79
CA ASN A 316 8.29 14.24 -11.41
C ASN A 316 8.42 14.05 -12.94
N THR A 317 9.59 13.57 -13.38
CA THR A 317 9.85 13.17 -14.76
C THR A 317 10.16 11.69 -14.84
N TYR A 318 10.12 11.13 -16.03
CA TYR A 318 10.39 9.71 -16.30
C TYR A 318 11.64 9.55 -17.15
N TRP A 319 12.37 8.48 -16.89
CA TRP A 319 13.39 7.98 -17.80
C TRP A 319 12.76 7.71 -19.16
N ALA A 320 13.44 8.16 -20.21
CA ALA A 320 13.03 8.00 -21.58
C ALA A 320 14.27 7.79 -22.45
N VAL A 321 14.14 6.92 -23.46
CA VAL A 321 15.16 6.82 -24.50
C VAL A 321 15.03 8.02 -25.43
N ALA A 322 16.09 8.81 -25.54
CA ALA A 322 16.20 9.97 -26.41
C ALA A 322 16.24 9.58 -27.88
N SER A 323 15.50 10.32 -28.70
CA SER A 323 15.49 10.14 -30.16
C SER A 323 16.87 10.50 -30.75
N GLY A 324 17.42 9.63 -31.59
CA GLY A 324 18.66 9.86 -32.34
C GLY A 324 19.96 9.46 -31.64
N THR A 325 20.05 9.55 -30.31
CA THR A 325 21.29 9.22 -29.56
C THR A 325 21.21 7.90 -28.80
N SER A 326 20.00 7.35 -28.60
CA SER A 326 19.71 6.22 -27.69
C SER A 326 20.11 6.47 -26.23
N GLY A 327 20.40 7.73 -25.87
CA GLY A 327 20.68 8.15 -24.49
C GLY A 327 19.46 7.98 -23.59
N ILE A 328 19.69 7.64 -22.32
CA ILE A 328 18.61 7.66 -21.33
C ILE A 328 18.56 9.05 -20.71
N GLN A 329 17.41 9.71 -20.82
CA GLN A 329 17.17 11.06 -20.30
C GLN A 329 15.98 11.06 -19.35
N ALA A 330 15.99 11.95 -18.36
CA ALA A 330 14.94 12.06 -17.36
C ALA A 330 14.10 13.33 -17.52
N THR A 331 13.51 13.54 -18.71
CA THR A 331 12.78 14.78 -19.05
C THR A 331 11.33 14.57 -19.43
N SER A 332 10.87 13.33 -19.61
CA SER A 332 9.48 13.08 -20.00
C SER A 332 8.53 13.33 -18.83
N LYS A 333 7.50 14.16 -19.02
CA LYS A 333 6.46 14.42 -18.00
C LYS A 333 5.35 13.38 -18.00
N ASP A 334 5.19 12.67 -19.11
CA ASP A 334 4.18 11.64 -19.31
C ASP A 334 4.85 10.31 -19.64
N ILE A 335 4.22 9.20 -19.23
CA ILE A 335 4.66 7.86 -19.61
C ILE A 335 4.27 7.62 -21.07
N LYS A 336 5.28 7.53 -21.94
CA LYS A 336 5.16 7.18 -23.36
C LYS A 336 5.85 5.85 -23.62
N ASN A 337 5.69 5.30 -24.83
CA ASN A 337 6.30 4.01 -25.18
C ASN A 337 7.83 3.99 -24.96
N ASN A 338 8.53 5.09 -25.23
CA ASN A 338 9.97 5.20 -25.00
C ASN A 338 10.38 5.39 -23.53
N CYS A 339 9.41 5.47 -22.61
CA CYS A 339 9.60 5.52 -21.16
C CYS A 339 9.36 4.16 -20.47
N LEU A 340 9.08 3.11 -21.27
CA LEU A 340 8.76 1.78 -20.76
C LEU A 340 9.94 0.83 -20.93
N PHE A 341 10.27 0.12 -19.84
CA PHE A 341 11.41 -0.76 -19.74
C PHE A 341 11.02 -2.14 -19.20
N ASP A 342 11.64 -3.18 -19.75
CA ASP A 342 11.55 -4.54 -19.23
C ASP A 342 12.71 -4.78 -18.25
N LEU A 343 12.40 -5.06 -16.99
CA LEU A 343 13.39 -5.39 -15.94
C LEU A 343 13.45 -6.90 -15.77
N ALA A 344 14.60 -7.50 -16.07
CA ALA A 344 14.80 -8.94 -16.00
C ALA A 344 15.84 -9.32 -14.92
N TRP A 345 15.36 -10.00 -13.87
CA TRP A 345 16.20 -10.52 -12.79
C TRP A 345 17.12 -11.64 -13.25
N GLN A 346 18.40 -11.52 -12.88
CA GLN A 346 19.43 -12.52 -13.10
C GLN A 346 19.58 -13.41 -11.85
N ARG A 347 20.23 -14.57 -12.00
CA ARG A 347 20.28 -15.58 -10.93
C ARG A 347 20.95 -15.07 -9.65
N GLU A 348 21.92 -14.18 -9.80
CA GLU A 348 22.74 -13.57 -8.74
C GLU A 348 22.11 -12.34 -8.07
N GLY A 349 20.89 -11.95 -8.47
CA GLY A 349 20.17 -10.79 -7.91
C GLY A 349 20.47 -9.45 -8.57
N SER A 350 21.25 -9.44 -9.67
CA SER A 350 21.32 -8.29 -10.57
C SER A 350 20.08 -8.26 -11.49
N ILE A 351 19.88 -7.16 -12.18
CA ILE A 351 18.90 -7.02 -13.24
C ILE A 351 19.55 -6.54 -14.53
N THR A 352 18.93 -6.86 -15.65
CA THR A 352 19.14 -6.16 -16.91
C THR A 352 17.91 -5.33 -17.23
N ILE A 353 18.11 -4.18 -17.86
CA ILE A 353 17.05 -3.26 -18.25
C ILE A 353 17.01 -3.21 -19.77
N LYS A 354 15.91 -3.66 -20.38
CA LYS A 354 15.71 -3.62 -21.82
C LYS A 354 14.72 -2.53 -22.18
N ALA A 355 15.10 -1.64 -23.09
CA ALA A 355 14.28 -0.50 -23.48
C ALA A 355 13.32 -0.85 -24.63
N PHE A 356 12.41 0.09 -24.94
CA PHE A 356 11.39 -0.06 -25.98
C PHE A 356 11.95 -0.37 -27.39
N ASN A 357 13.19 0.03 -27.66
CA ASN A 357 13.90 -0.20 -28.92
C ASN A 357 14.55 -1.61 -29.00
N ASN A 358 14.23 -2.49 -28.05
CA ASN A 358 14.75 -3.85 -27.90
C ASN A 358 16.24 -3.97 -27.57
N TYR A 359 16.91 -2.88 -27.20
CA TYR A 359 18.29 -2.90 -26.72
C TYR A 359 18.36 -2.83 -25.18
N TYR A 360 19.40 -3.45 -24.62
CA TYR A 360 19.74 -3.35 -23.22
C TYR A 360 20.42 -2.01 -22.90
N ILE A 361 20.15 -1.53 -21.69
CA ILE A 361 20.81 -0.36 -21.12
C ILE A 361 22.14 -0.79 -20.51
N TYR A 362 23.19 -0.01 -20.75
CA TYR A 362 24.47 -0.08 -20.02
C TYR A 362 25.00 1.33 -19.78
N ASN A 363 26.03 1.46 -18.93
CA ASN A 363 26.76 2.70 -18.74
C ASN A 363 28.07 2.73 -19.55
N LYS A 364 28.31 3.85 -20.26
CA LYS A 364 29.62 4.15 -20.87
C LYS A 364 30.70 4.30 -19.80
N ALA A 365 31.96 4.34 -20.24
CA ALA A 365 33.09 4.72 -19.38
C ALA A 365 32.91 6.11 -18.74
N THR A 366 32.16 7.02 -19.39
CA THR A 366 31.79 8.34 -18.87
C THR A 366 30.66 8.29 -17.83
N GLY A 367 30.05 7.13 -17.58
CA GLY A 367 28.89 6.94 -16.70
C GLY A 367 27.54 7.07 -17.38
N SER A 368 27.42 7.79 -18.51
CA SER A 368 26.15 8.01 -19.22
C SER A 368 25.48 6.70 -19.64
N LEU A 369 24.16 6.60 -19.44
CA LEU A 369 23.38 5.42 -19.80
C LEU A 369 22.90 5.46 -21.26
N LEU A 370 22.97 4.32 -21.96
CA LEU A 370 22.54 4.15 -23.35
C LEU A 370 21.79 2.85 -23.56
N ALA A 371 20.73 2.89 -24.37
CA ALA A 371 20.00 1.73 -24.86
C ALA A 371 20.44 1.33 -26.28
N ASN A 372 21.65 0.79 -26.43
CA ASN A 372 22.15 0.31 -27.72
C ASN A 372 22.95 -1.01 -27.65
N SER A 373 22.89 -1.73 -26.53
CA SER A 373 23.54 -3.05 -26.39
C SER A 373 22.58 -4.18 -26.76
N ASP A 374 22.99 -5.11 -27.61
CA ASP A 374 22.16 -6.24 -28.08
C ASP A 374 22.46 -7.55 -27.33
N ALA A 375 23.48 -7.56 -26.48
CA ALA A 375 23.89 -8.71 -25.68
C ALA A 375 24.00 -8.36 -24.19
N ILE A 376 23.78 -9.35 -23.33
CA ILE A 376 23.97 -9.21 -21.89
C ILE A 376 25.41 -9.59 -21.55
N SER A 377 26.17 -8.62 -21.05
CA SER A 377 27.46 -8.81 -20.38
C SER A 377 27.39 -8.27 -18.94
N GLU A 378 28.53 -8.15 -18.26
CA GLU A 378 28.56 -7.48 -16.96
C GLU A 378 28.16 -5.99 -17.06
N LYS A 379 28.37 -5.33 -18.21
CA LYS A 379 28.10 -3.89 -18.35
C LYS A 379 26.60 -3.53 -18.32
N GLU A 380 25.75 -4.46 -18.76
CA GLU A 380 24.29 -4.31 -18.81
C GLU A 380 23.61 -4.69 -17.47
N LYS A 381 24.39 -5.14 -16.48
CA LYS A 381 23.88 -5.56 -15.18
C LYS A 381 23.89 -4.42 -14.17
N PHE A 382 22.75 -4.24 -13.51
CA PHE A 382 22.56 -3.30 -12.42
C PHE A 382 22.09 -4.03 -11.17
N ARG A 383 22.51 -3.57 -9.99
CA ARG A 383 21.93 -4.00 -8.72
C ARG A 383 20.91 -2.99 -8.26
N ILE A 384 19.79 -3.47 -7.72
CA ILE A 384 18.72 -2.63 -7.18
C ILE A 384 18.77 -2.66 -5.66
N ARG A 385 18.65 -1.50 -5.03
CA ARG A 385 18.46 -1.35 -3.59
C ARG A 385 17.16 -0.59 -3.29
N LEU A 386 16.28 -1.16 -2.49
CA LEU A 386 15.04 -0.55 -2.01
C LEU A 386 15.37 0.50 -0.94
N VAL A 387 14.80 1.70 -1.09
CA VAL A 387 15.07 2.87 -0.25
C VAL A 387 13.91 3.10 0.73
N ASN A 388 12.69 3.14 0.23
CA ASN A 388 11.52 3.55 1.02
C ASN A 388 10.82 2.39 1.75
N ARG A 389 11.57 1.36 2.15
CA ARG A 389 11.11 0.25 3.00
C ARG A 389 12.17 -0.13 4.04
N PRO A 390 12.56 0.79 4.95
CA PRO A 390 13.35 0.39 6.13
C PRO A 390 12.55 -0.57 7.03
N VAL A 391 11.23 -0.50 6.93
CA VAL A 391 10.27 -1.43 7.52
C VAL A 391 9.36 -1.94 6.41
N LEU A 392 9.04 -3.22 6.45
CA LEU A 392 8.23 -3.94 5.49
C LEU A 392 7.07 -4.63 6.20
N VAL A 393 5.89 -4.51 5.61
CA VAL A 393 4.75 -5.37 5.88
C VAL A 393 4.63 -6.31 4.69
N MET A 394 4.53 -7.62 4.95
CA MET A 394 4.40 -8.61 3.89
C MET A 394 3.02 -9.24 3.93
N LYS A 395 2.35 -9.29 2.77
CA LYS A 395 1.06 -9.95 2.62
C LYS A 395 1.08 -10.90 1.44
N GLY A 396 0.74 -12.16 1.68
CA GLY A 396 0.61 -13.19 0.65
C GLY A 396 -0.86 -13.46 0.32
N GLU A 397 -1.08 -14.52 -0.48
CA GLU A 397 -2.43 -14.98 -0.85
C GLU A 397 -3.31 -15.34 0.36
N PHE A 398 -2.70 -15.82 1.45
CA PHE A 398 -3.43 -16.37 2.59
C PHE A 398 -3.60 -15.39 3.75
N GLY A 399 -2.91 -14.25 3.73
CA GLY A 399 -2.91 -13.26 4.80
C GLY A 399 -1.57 -12.57 4.97
N PHE A 400 -1.42 -11.87 6.09
CA PHE A 400 -0.19 -11.20 6.47
C PHE A 400 0.83 -12.19 7.05
N VAL A 401 2.10 -11.82 6.90
CA VAL A 401 3.23 -12.48 7.56
C VAL A 401 3.37 -11.89 8.96
N ALA A 402 3.33 -12.76 9.97
CA ALA A 402 3.53 -12.40 11.37
C ALA A 402 4.00 -13.62 12.17
N PHE A 403 4.43 -13.41 13.42
CA PHE A 403 4.74 -14.49 14.33
C PHE A 403 3.52 -15.39 14.55
N LYS A 404 3.79 -16.71 14.55
CA LYS A 404 2.79 -17.75 14.76
C LYS A 404 2.08 -17.58 16.09
N VAL A 405 2.85 -17.30 17.14
CA VAL A 405 2.37 -17.00 18.49
C VAL A 405 3.08 -15.74 18.96
N PRO A 406 2.37 -14.61 19.14
CA PRO A 406 2.95 -13.38 19.66
C PRO A 406 3.66 -13.61 21.00
N GLY A 407 4.86 -13.05 21.18
CA GLY A 407 5.64 -13.19 22.41
C GLY A 407 6.26 -14.58 22.67
N SER A 408 6.11 -15.53 21.75
CA SER A 408 6.76 -16.84 21.87
C SER A 408 8.28 -16.73 21.74
N ALA A 409 9.01 -17.51 22.56
CA ALA A 409 10.47 -17.66 22.42
C ALA A 409 10.85 -18.30 21.06
N LYS A 410 9.98 -19.14 20.50
CA LYS A 410 10.11 -19.66 19.14
C LYS A 410 9.40 -18.68 18.19
N ALA A 411 10.13 -17.66 17.76
CA ALA A 411 9.68 -16.57 16.89
C ALA A 411 9.52 -17.04 15.42
N GLU A 412 8.70 -18.08 15.21
CA GLU A 412 8.36 -18.66 13.90
C GLU A 412 7.38 -17.76 13.15
N TYR A 413 7.65 -17.43 11.89
CA TYR A 413 6.71 -16.71 11.03
C TYR A 413 5.71 -17.63 10.33
N VAL A 414 4.49 -17.14 10.16
CA VAL A 414 3.42 -17.76 9.35
C VAL A 414 2.77 -16.71 8.47
N CYS A 415 2.08 -17.12 7.40
CA CYS A 415 1.60 -16.21 6.35
C CYS A 415 0.06 -16.17 6.19
N ASN A 416 -0.70 -16.48 7.24
CA ASN A 416 -2.17 -16.53 7.21
C ASN A 416 -2.84 -15.67 8.29
N LYS A 417 -2.13 -14.66 8.80
CA LYS A 417 -2.63 -13.81 9.88
C LYS A 417 -3.50 -12.68 9.33
N SER A 418 -4.48 -12.25 10.12
CA SER A 418 -5.30 -11.06 9.86
C SER A 418 -4.59 -9.76 10.27
N VAL A 419 -3.59 -9.88 11.14
CA VAL A 419 -2.69 -8.81 11.60
C VAL A 419 -1.29 -9.08 11.06
N TYR A 420 -0.51 -8.01 10.87
CA TYR A 420 0.87 -8.09 10.40
C TYR A 420 1.86 -7.74 11.50
N ASP A 421 3.07 -8.26 11.37
CA ASP A 421 4.23 -7.75 12.08
C ASP A 421 5.04 -6.83 11.18
N LEU A 422 5.73 -5.88 11.81
CA LEU A 422 6.73 -5.06 11.15
C LEU A 422 8.03 -5.85 11.03
N ILE A 423 8.56 -5.92 9.82
CA ILE A 423 9.81 -6.58 9.51
C ILE A 423 10.82 -5.51 9.08
N PHE A 424 11.92 -5.39 9.81
CA PHE A 424 12.93 -4.37 9.55
C PHE A 424 13.92 -4.88 8.49
N LEU A 425 14.22 -4.04 7.50
CA LEU A 425 15.09 -4.38 6.39
C LEU A 425 16.41 -3.62 6.51
N GLU A 426 17.49 -4.38 6.57
CA GLU A 426 18.85 -3.84 6.47
C GLU A 426 19.40 -4.19 5.09
N ALA A 427 19.41 -3.19 4.20
CA ALA A 427 19.97 -3.34 2.87
C ALA A 427 21.49 -3.17 2.88
N THR A 428 22.18 -4.05 2.19
CA THR A 428 23.62 -3.91 1.89
C THR A 428 23.82 -3.22 0.54
N GLU A 429 25.04 -2.71 0.29
CA GLU A 429 25.42 -2.08 -0.99
C GLU A 429 25.27 -3.00 -2.21
N ARG A 430 25.13 -4.32 -2.00
CA ARG A 430 25.02 -5.32 -3.06
C ARG A 430 23.57 -5.73 -3.35
N GLY A 431 22.56 -5.03 -2.84
CA GLY A 431 21.16 -5.45 -3.04
C GLY A 431 20.83 -6.78 -2.37
N ILE A 432 21.61 -7.14 -1.34
CA ILE A 432 21.30 -8.21 -0.38
C ILE A 432 20.64 -7.56 0.82
N TYR A 433 19.59 -8.19 1.33
CA TYR A 433 18.80 -7.71 2.45
C TYR A 433 18.90 -8.68 3.63
N HIS A 434 19.02 -8.12 4.82
CA HIS A 434 18.87 -8.85 6.07
C HIS A 434 17.57 -8.43 6.74
N PHE A 435 16.77 -9.41 7.11
CA PHE A 435 15.46 -9.19 7.71
C PHE A 435 15.59 -9.34 9.22
N LYS A 436 14.98 -8.42 9.98
CA LYS A 436 14.87 -8.48 11.43
C LYS A 436 13.41 -8.45 11.85
N GLY A 437 13.06 -9.29 12.82
CA GLY A 437 11.77 -9.20 13.49
C GLY A 437 11.73 -8.00 14.46
N HIS A 438 10.52 -7.64 14.89
CA HIS A 438 10.29 -6.61 15.91
C HIS A 438 10.89 -6.96 17.29
N ASN A 439 11.41 -8.18 17.46
CA ASN A 439 12.21 -8.63 18.61
C ASN A 439 13.71 -8.34 18.46
N ASN A 440 14.11 -7.57 17.43
CA ASN A 440 15.49 -7.23 17.10
C ASN A 440 16.41 -8.43 16.79
N LYS A 441 15.83 -9.58 16.40
CA LYS A 441 16.58 -10.76 15.95
C LYS A 441 16.50 -10.89 14.43
N TYR A 442 17.61 -11.35 13.84
CA TYR A 442 17.66 -11.62 12.41
C TYR A 442 16.86 -12.85 12.05
N TRP A 443 16.35 -12.84 10.81
CA TRP A 443 15.76 -14.01 10.20
C TRP A 443 16.77 -15.14 10.05
N SER A 444 16.32 -16.35 10.34
CA SER A 444 17.03 -17.61 10.13
C SER A 444 16.12 -18.59 9.38
N ILE A 445 16.73 -19.54 8.69
CA ILE A 445 16.03 -20.60 7.98
C ILE A 445 16.35 -21.91 8.69
N GLY A 446 15.33 -22.59 9.23
CA GLY A 446 15.47 -23.90 9.85
C GLY A 446 15.76 -25.00 8.83
N GLU A 447 16.16 -26.19 9.30
CA GLU A 447 16.50 -27.34 8.44
C GLU A 447 15.37 -27.74 7.48
N ASP A 448 14.11 -27.55 7.90
CA ASP A 448 12.93 -27.86 7.10
C ASP A 448 12.42 -26.69 6.24
N GLY A 449 13.23 -25.62 6.15
CA GLY A 449 12.95 -24.39 5.43
C GLY A 449 12.10 -23.36 6.18
N SER A 450 11.66 -23.63 7.41
CA SER A 450 10.82 -22.69 8.18
C SER A 450 11.57 -21.41 8.56
N LEU A 451 10.86 -20.29 8.60
CA LEU A 451 11.44 -18.97 8.89
C LEU A 451 11.23 -18.59 10.36
N PHE A 452 12.32 -18.19 11.02
CA PHE A 452 12.32 -17.72 12.40
C PHE A 452 13.01 -16.36 12.50
N ALA A 453 12.70 -15.56 13.52
CA ALA A 453 13.52 -14.42 13.94
C ALA A 453 14.15 -14.69 15.31
N ASP A 454 15.19 -15.52 15.33
CA ASP A 454 15.89 -15.94 16.55
C ASP A 454 17.41 -15.80 16.45
N SER A 455 17.94 -15.47 15.27
CA SER A 455 19.37 -15.39 15.03
C SER A 455 19.98 -14.07 15.52
N THR A 456 21.21 -14.16 16.01
CA THR A 456 22.07 -13.00 16.29
C THR A 456 22.80 -12.49 15.04
N GLY A 457 22.96 -13.34 14.03
CA GLY A 457 23.64 -13.01 12.77
C GLY A 457 22.69 -12.96 11.57
N PRO A 458 23.02 -12.16 10.53
CA PRO A 458 22.15 -11.98 9.37
C PRO A 458 22.15 -13.19 8.42
N THR A 459 20.96 -13.51 7.89
CA THR A 459 20.80 -14.40 6.73
C THR A 459 20.58 -13.54 5.47
N PRO A 460 21.33 -13.75 4.36
CA PRO A 460 21.22 -12.92 3.17
C PRO A 460 20.03 -13.33 2.29
N PHE A 461 19.19 -12.36 1.94
CA PHE A 461 18.07 -12.55 1.00
C PHE A 461 18.16 -11.58 -0.16
N ILE A 462 17.53 -11.92 -1.28
CA ILE A 462 17.39 -11.05 -2.46
C ILE A 462 15.91 -10.75 -2.66
N LEU A 463 15.58 -9.48 -2.88
CA LEU A 463 14.24 -9.06 -3.27
C LEU A 463 14.16 -8.89 -4.77
N GLU A 464 13.22 -9.60 -5.40
CA GLU A 464 12.98 -9.48 -6.84
C GLU A 464 11.59 -8.87 -7.07
N PHE A 465 11.52 -7.60 -7.50
CA PHE A 465 10.24 -6.93 -7.81
C PHE A 465 9.54 -7.60 -9.01
N ARG A 466 8.26 -7.96 -8.83
CA ARG A 466 7.43 -8.74 -9.75
C ARG A 466 6.10 -8.04 -10.03
N GLY A 467 6.12 -6.98 -10.82
CA GLY A 467 4.91 -6.24 -11.17
C GLY A 467 4.46 -5.29 -10.06
N GLN A 468 3.19 -4.87 -10.10
CA GLN A 468 2.70 -3.79 -9.25
C GLN A 468 2.68 -4.17 -7.76
N SER A 469 3.56 -3.54 -6.98
CA SER A 469 3.67 -3.69 -5.51
C SER A 469 3.78 -5.15 -5.06
N MET A 470 4.38 -6.01 -5.90
CA MET A 470 4.65 -7.41 -5.60
C MET A 470 6.13 -7.71 -5.76
N PHE A 471 6.64 -8.66 -4.98
CA PHE A 471 8.02 -9.14 -5.06
C PHE A 471 8.12 -10.60 -4.63
N THR A 472 9.23 -11.23 -4.96
CA THR A 472 9.63 -12.50 -4.35
C THR A 472 10.81 -12.27 -3.41
N VAL A 473 10.93 -13.12 -2.40
CA VAL A 473 12.11 -13.17 -1.53
C VAL A 473 12.86 -14.44 -1.85
N LYS A 474 14.10 -14.31 -2.29
CA LYS A 474 14.98 -15.44 -2.61
C LYS A 474 15.98 -15.66 -1.49
N ALA A 475 16.01 -16.89 -0.98
CA ALA A 475 16.90 -17.37 0.06
C ALA A 475 18.31 -17.70 -0.49
N PRO A 476 19.32 -17.91 0.38
CA PRO A 476 20.69 -18.19 -0.03
C PRO A 476 20.85 -19.44 -0.92
N ASP A 477 20.00 -20.46 -0.71
CA ASP A 477 19.99 -21.70 -1.49
C ASP A 477 19.33 -21.53 -2.87
N GLY A 478 18.86 -20.33 -3.19
CA GLY A 478 18.18 -19.98 -4.42
C GLY A 478 16.68 -20.30 -4.45
N SER A 479 16.12 -20.85 -3.37
CA SER A 479 14.68 -21.05 -3.23
C SER A 479 13.96 -19.72 -2.94
N PHE A 480 12.67 -19.67 -3.26
CA PHE A 480 11.80 -18.56 -2.90
C PHE A 480 11.05 -18.85 -1.61
N LEU A 481 10.80 -17.80 -0.83
CA LEU A 481 9.86 -17.88 0.28
C LEU A 481 8.45 -18.16 -0.25
N LYS A 482 7.86 -19.23 0.25
CA LYS A 482 6.59 -19.80 -0.18
C LYS A 482 5.62 -19.87 1.01
N GLY A 483 4.42 -19.36 0.80
CA GLY A 483 3.29 -19.48 1.72
C GLY A 483 2.34 -20.61 1.33
N GLU A 484 1.70 -21.25 2.31
CA GLU A 484 0.67 -22.27 2.09
C GLU A 484 -0.61 -21.95 2.84
N ARG A 485 -1.72 -22.57 2.43
CA ARG A 485 -3.07 -22.27 2.94
C ARG A 485 -3.22 -22.49 4.45
N ASN A 486 -2.48 -23.44 5.01
CA ASN A 486 -2.45 -23.73 6.45
C ASN A 486 -1.58 -22.74 7.25
N GLY A 487 -0.97 -21.74 6.58
CA GLY A 487 -0.13 -20.72 7.18
C GLY A 487 1.36 -21.03 7.17
N ILE A 488 1.78 -22.22 6.70
CA ILE A 488 3.20 -22.56 6.58
C ILE A 488 3.90 -21.53 5.69
N PHE A 489 5.04 -21.04 6.17
CA PHE A 489 5.88 -20.06 5.48
C PHE A 489 7.33 -20.54 5.47
N LYS A 490 7.83 -20.91 4.28
CA LYS A 490 9.10 -21.64 4.13
C LYS A 490 9.93 -21.21 2.92
N ALA A 491 11.24 -21.31 3.02
CA ALA A 491 12.18 -21.17 1.91
C ALA A 491 12.27 -22.50 1.10
N THR A 492 11.23 -22.81 0.34
CA THR A 492 11.16 -24.07 -0.45
C THR A 492 10.63 -23.87 -1.87
N GLY A 493 10.18 -22.67 -2.22
CA GLY A 493 9.66 -22.35 -3.54
C GLY A 493 10.72 -22.51 -4.62
N LYS A 494 10.37 -23.12 -5.75
CA LYS A 494 11.30 -23.34 -6.89
C LYS A 494 11.00 -22.45 -8.10
N GLU A 495 9.81 -21.84 -8.12
CA GLU A 495 9.31 -21.02 -9.21
C GLU A 495 8.54 -19.81 -8.67
N VAL A 496 8.35 -18.82 -9.55
CA VAL A 496 7.56 -17.62 -9.26
C VAL A 496 6.10 -17.91 -9.58
N ASN A 497 5.24 -17.98 -8.57
CA ASN A 497 3.80 -18.18 -8.69
C ASN A 497 3.07 -17.47 -7.53
N ALA A 498 1.74 -17.57 -7.46
CA ALA A 498 0.94 -16.89 -6.44
C ALA A 498 1.38 -17.18 -4.99
N SER A 499 1.90 -18.38 -4.72
CA SER A 499 2.35 -18.80 -3.38
C SER A 499 3.73 -18.26 -3.00
N THR A 500 4.50 -17.73 -3.95
CA THR A 500 5.84 -17.16 -3.72
C THR A 500 5.90 -15.63 -3.91
N LEU A 501 4.75 -15.02 -4.22
CA LEU A 501 4.60 -13.57 -4.40
C LEU A 501 4.07 -12.91 -3.12
N TRP A 502 4.66 -11.78 -2.78
CA TRP A 502 4.35 -11.00 -1.58
C TRP A 502 4.05 -9.56 -1.97
N GLU A 503 2.96 -9.00 -1.43
CA GLU A 503 2.58 -7.60 -1.51
C GLU A 503 3.33 -6.80 -0.44
N PHE A 504 3.69 -5.54 -0.75
CA PHE A 504 4.42 -4.59 0.12
C PHE A 504 3.99 -3.13 -0.05
#